data_AF-A0A1V6E5R7-F1
#
_entry.id   AF-A0A1V6E5R7-F1
#
_cell.length_a   1.000
_cell.length_b   1.000
_cell.length_c   1.000
_cell.angle_alpha   90.00
_cell.angle_beta   90.00
_cell.angle_gamma   90.00
#
_symmetry.space_group_name_H-M   'P 1'
#
loop_
_entity.id
_entity.type
_entity.pdbx_description
1 polymer ?
#
loop_
_entity_poly.entity_id
_entity_poly.type
_entity_poly.pdbx_seq_one_letter_code
_entity_poly.pdbx_strand_id
1 'polypeptide(L)'
;MKTKKSVIVIVLFSLALAIWGSIAIIDLVQREVQVLAVRALDKLQSAVTDATGLILKYDYLDIESLNRFSMHGIELVRSDPLDQNNTGLSSHLEFSPSSERSNYKEQPPLKIKKISVRISFWALFVGHNNEAVRDITVDDVQISLYFPNDEYIINKILANFVSGKAASLPHFELSIGPIHAEVREIEKWSNASIDKDVINEGSLIIESLQFSSLTDSPIILAPSVILKADGLFGLPKDLSAKFSLRGSGNADLSNIDMNIELQASSTNWHIMPQQLLLQKRGSRLECERVGGGGLVRGWYEWVDGE
;
A
#
# COMPACT_ATOMS: atom_id res chain seq x y z
N MET A 1 2.61 -48.92 -51.60
CA MET A 1 3.04 -48.01 -50.51
C MET A 1 2.78 -46.56 -50.91
N LYS A 2 1.60 -45.98 -50.62
CA LYS A 2 1.28 -44.58 -50.97
C LYS A 2 0.50 -43.79 -49.89
N THR A 3 0.26 -44.37 -48.70
CA THR A 3 -0.63 -43.78 -47.68
C THR A 3 0.07 -43.08 -46.51
N LYS A 4 1.39 -43.26 -46.31
CA LYS A 4 2.09 -42.66 -45.15
C LYS A 4 2.41 -41.16 -45.30
N LYS A 5 2.55 -40.64 -46.53
CA LYS A 5 2.90 -39.22 -46.76
C LYS A 5 1.74 -38.27 -46.43
N SER A 6 0.49 -38.62 -46.76
CA SER A 6 -0.67 -37.77 -46.48
C SER A 6 -0.99 -37.66 -44.99
N VAL A 7 -0.79 -38.72 -44.21
CA VAL A 7 -1.03 -38.69 -42.75
C VAL A 7 -0.05 -37.74 -42.04
N ILE A 8 1.24 -37.77 -42.44
CA ILE A 8 2.26 -36.87 -41.88
C ILE A 8 1.95 -35.40 -42.19
N VAL A 9 1.46 -35.10 -43.40
CA VAL A 9 1.07 -33.74 -43.79
C VAL A 9 -0.15 -33.26 -42.99
N ILE A 10 -1.14 -34.12 -42.76
CA ILE A 10 -2.33 -33.77 -41.96
C ILE A 10 -1.95 -33.50 -40.50
N VAL A 11 -1.06 -34.32 -39.91
CA VAL A 11 -0.58 -34.13 -38.53
C VAL A 11 0.24 -32.84 -38.39
N LEU A 12 1.12 -32.54 -39.35
CA LEU A 12 1.88 -31.29 -39.35
C LEU A 12 0.99 -30.07 -39.55
N PHE A 13 -0.03 -30.17 -40.41
CA PHE A 13 -0.97 -29.08 -40.65
C PHE A 13 -1.86 -28.81 -39.43
N SER A 14 -2.33 -29.86 -38.75
CA SER A 14 -3.11 -29.72 -37.51
C SER A 14 -2.26 -29.22 -36.34
N LEU A 15 -0.98 -29.62 -36.25
CA LEU A 15 -0.04 -29.05 -35.29
C LEU A 15 0.23 -27.55 -35.57
N ALA A 16 0.42 -27.18 -36.84
CA ALA A 16 0.61 -25.78 -37.22
C ALA A 16 -0.64 -24.93 -36.92
N LEU A 17 -1.84 -25.46 -37.17
CA LEU A 17 -3.11 -24.82 -36.81
C LEU A 17 -3.29 -24.69 -35.30
N ALA A 18 -2.88 -25.69 -34.52
CA ALA A 18 -2.92 -25.62 -33.06
C ALA A 18 -1.97 -24.54 -32.54
N ILE A 19 -0.75 -24.47 -33.08
CA ILE A 19 0.25 -23.44 -32.73
C ILE A 19 -0.27 -22.04 -33.11
N TRP A 20 -0.76 -21.85 -34.33
CA TRP A 20 -1.35 -20.59 -34.78
C TRP A 20 -2.58 -20.20 -33.98
N GLY A 21 -3.46 -21.16 -33.67
CA GLY A 21 -4.61 -20.96 -32.82
C GLY A 21 -4.22 -20.50 -31.43
N SER A 22 -3.19 -21.11 -30.81
CA SER A 22 -2.68 -20.65 -29.53
C SER A 22 -2.06 -19.25 -29.59
N ILE A 23 -1.32 -18.90 -30.65
CA ILE A 23 -0.77 -17.55 -30.83
C ILE A 23 -1.91 -16.52 -30.98
N ALA A 24 -2.90 -16.81 -31.82
CA ALA A 24 -4.05 -15.91 -32.04
C ALA A 24 -4.91 -15.74 -30.78
N ILE A 25 -5.09 -16.81 -29.99
CA ILE A 25 -5.78 -16.75 -28.70
C ILE A 25 -4.96 -15.92 -27.71
N ILE A 26 -3.64 -16.08 -27.67
CA ILE A 26 -2.76 -15.27 -26.81
C ILE A 26 -2.85 -13.79 -27.21
N ASP A 27 -2.77 -13.45 -28.50
CA ASP A 27 -2.89 -12.07 -28.99
C ASP A 27 -4.26 -11.47 -28.67
N LEU A 28 -5.34 -12.24 -28.82
CA LEU A 28 -6.69 -11.80 -28.50
C LEU A 28 -6.86 -11.55 -26.98
N VAL A 29 -6.38 -12.49 -26.16
CA VAL A 29 -6.39 -12.37 -24.70
C VAL A 29 -5.56 -11.17 -24.26
N GLN A 30 -4.37 -10.97 -24.84
CA GLN A 30 -3.53 -9.80 -24.55
C GLN A 30 -4.27 -8.49 -24.87
N ARG A 31 -4.95 -8.41 -26.01
CA ARG A 31 -5.70 -7.21 -26.40
C ARG A 31 -6.89 -6.94 -25.47
N GLU A 32 -7.65 -7.96 -25.07
CA GLU A 32 -8.75 -7.77 -24.12
C GLU A 32 -8.24 -7.41 -22.71
N VAL A 33 -7.16 -8.04 -22.27
CA VAL A 33 -6.47 -7.72 -21.01
C VAL A 33 -5.96 -6.28 -21.02
N GLN A 34 -5.42 -5.79 -22.14
CA GLN A 34 -5.00 -4.39 -22.28
C GLN A 34 -6.17 -3.41 -22.13
N VAL A 35 -7.31 -3.68 -22.78
CA VAL A 35 -8.50 -2.81 -22.66
C VAL A 35 -9.07 -2.82 -21.23
N LEU A 36 -9.09 -3.99 -20.59
CA LEU A 36 -9.50 -4.13 -19.20
C LEU A 36 -8.53 -3.43 -18.24
N ALA A 37 -7.22 -3.52 -18.51
CA ALA A 37 -6.18 -2.85 -17.73
C ALA A 37 -6.33 -1.34 -17.79
N VAL A 38 -6.59 -0.75 -18.97
CA VAL A 38 -6.84 0.69 -19.11
C VAL A 38 -8.05 1.13 -18.28
N ARG A 39 -9.18 0.42 -18.38
CA ARG A 39 -10.37 0.76 -17.57
C ARG A 39 -10.13 0.58 -16.07
N ALA A 40 -9.37 -0.44 -15.67
CA ALA A 40 -9.00 -0.67 -14.29
C ALA A 40 -8.09 0.45 -13.76
N LEU A 41 -7.19 0.94 -14.62
CA LEU A 41 -6.27 2.02 -14.30
C LEU A 41 -7.00 3.36 -14.13
N ASP A 42 -7.98 3.68 -14.99
CA ASP A 42 -8.81 4.88 -14.82
C ASP A 42 -9.57 4.85 -13.48
N LYS A 43 -10.10 3.67 -13.11
CA LYS A 43 -10.76 3.47 -11.82
C LYS A 43 -9.78 3.59 -10.65
N LEU A 44 -8.57 3.05 -10.80
CA LEU A 44 -7.51 3.16 -9.80
C LEU A 44 -7.13 4.64 -9.61
N GLN A 45 -6.95 5.39 -10.69
CA GLN A 45 -6.67 6.83 -10.65
C GLN A 45 -7.75 7.58 -9.87
N SER A 46 -9.02 7.34 -10.18
CA SER A 46 -10.14 7.95 -9.46
C SER A 46 -10.09 7.59 -7.98
N ALA A 47 -9.96 6.30 -7.66
CA ALA A 47 -9.93 5.82 -6.28
C ALA A 47 -8.77 6.43 -5.47
N VAL A 48 -7.58 6.54 -6.07
CA VAL A 48 -6.41 7.17 -5.44
C VAL A 48 -6.65 8.66 -5.23
N THR A 49 -7.21 9.36 -6.22
CA THR A 49 -7.51 10.79 -6.14
C THR A 49 -8.58 11.09 -5.09
N ASP A 50 -9.61 10.25 -5.01
CA ASP A 50 -10.66 10.35 -4.01
C ASP A 50 -10.09 10.09 -2.60
N ALA A 51 -9.28 9.03 -2.47
CA ALA A 51 -8.73 8.59 -1.19
C ALA A 51 -7.64 9.51 -0.62
N THR A 52 -6.81 10.11 -1.47
CA THR A 52 -5.61 10.86 -1.06
C THR A 52 -5.59 12.31 -1.52
N GLY A 53 -6.35 12.65 -2.56
CA GLY A 53 -6.24 13.95 -3.25
C GLY A 53 -5.03 14.08 -4.19
N LEU A 54 -4.27 12.99 -4.39
CA LEU A 54 -3.07 12.96 -5.22
C LEU A 54 -3.31 12.35 -6.58
N ILE A 55 -2.52 12.78 -7.55
CA ILE A 55 -2.49 12.26 -8.92
C ILE A 55 -1.50 11.10 -8.96
N LEU A 56 -1.97 9.92 -9.40
CA LEU A 56 -1.11 8.77 -9.65
C LEU A 56 -0.38 8.93 -10.99
N LYS A 57 0.95 8.76 -10.96
CA LYS A 57 1.86 8.61 -12.10
C LYS A 57 2.59 7.28 -11.99
N TYR A 58 2.96 6.71 -13.11
CA TYR A 58 3.74 5.47 -13.19
C TYR A 58 4.56 5.47 -14.48
N ASP A 59 5.69 4.76 -14.50
CA ASP A 59 6.58 4.73 -15.66
C ASP A 59 6.05 3.77 -16.74
N TYR A 60 5.72 2.53 -16.34
CA TYR A 60 5.18 1.52 -17.23
C TYR A 60 4.43 0.41 -16.47
N LEU A 61 3.62 -0.33 -17.22
CA LEU A 61 2.96 -1.55 -16.81
C LEU A 61 3.65 -2.75 -17.48
N ASP A 62 3.81 -3.83 -16.74
CA ASP A 62 4.41 -5.06 -17.24
C ASP A 62 3.58 -6.29 -16.86
N ILE A 63 3.54 -7.27 -17.76
CA ILE A 63 2.87 -8.56 -17.56
C ILE A 63 3.98 -9.59 -17.36
N GLU A 64 4.38 -9.80 -16.11
CA GLU A 64 5.48 -10.71 -15.75
C GLU A 64 5.16 -12.16 -16.09
N SER A 65 3.88 -12.51 -15.98
CA SER A 65 3.34 -13.80 -16.40
C SER A 65 1.86 -13.65 -16.67
N LEU A 66 1.25 -14.66 -17.32
CA LEU A 66 -0.18 -14.64 -17.65
C LEU A 66 -1.05 -14.15 -16.51
N ASN A 67 -0.73 -14.50 -15.26
CA ASN A 67 -1.54 -14.20 -14.08
C ASN A 67 -0.89 -13.20 -13.11
N ARG A 68 0.19 -12.51 -13.50
CA ARG A 68 0.89 -11.55 -12.64
C ARG A 68 1.14 -10.26 -13.41
N PHE A 69 0.62 -9.17 -12.86
CA PHE A 69 0.72 -7.82 -13.41
C PHE A 69 1.58 -6.99 -12.50
N SER A 70 2.41 -6.12 -13.05
CA SER A 70 3.22 -5.20 -12.27
C SER A 70 3.18 -3.78 -12.83
N MET A 71 3.31 -2.81 -11.93
CA MET A 71 3.38 -1.39 -12.21
C MET A 71 4.64 -0.85 -11.55
N HIS A 72 5.44 -0.10 -12.30
CA HIS A 72 6.77 0.37 -11.88
C HIS A 72 6.85 1.88 -11.85
N GLY A 73 7.76 2.41 -11.00
CA GLY A 73 8.05 3.85 -10.94
C GLY A 73 6.83 4.67 -10.54
N ILE A 74 6.09 4.20 -9.54
CA ILE A 74 4.82 4.80 -9.13
C ILE A 74 5.12 6.03 -8.28
N GLU A 75 4.55 7.17 -8.64
CA GLU A 75 4.65 8.41 -7.87
C GLU A 75 3.24 8.99 -7.69
N LEU A 76 2.88 9.33 -6.45
CA LEU A 76 1.70 10.16 -6.19
C LEU A 76 2.14 11.60 -6.05
N VAL A 77 1.61 12.46 -6.91
CA VAL A 77 2.01 13.87 -7.00
C VAL A 77 0.85 14.75 -6.57
N ARG A 78 1.18 15.89 -5.94
CA ARG A 78 0.20 16.91 -5.59
C ARG A 78 -0.49 17.41 -6.86
N SER A 79 -1.81 17.51 -6.80
CA SER A 79 -2.59 18.13 -7.88
C SER A 79 -2.23 19.61 -7.96
N ASP A 80 -1.67 20.10 -9.07
CA ASP A 80 -1.34 21.51 -9.20
C ASP A 80 -2.63 22.36 -9.12
N PRO A 81 -2.68 23.42 -8.30
CA PRO A 81 -3.88 24.26 -8.17
C PRO A 81 -4.21 25.06 -9.45
N LEU A 82 -3.36 25.00 -10.49
CA LEU A 82 -3.59 25.65 -11.79
C LEU A 82 -4.43 24.80 -12.76
N ASP A 83 -4.52 23.48 -12.56
CA ASP A 83 -5.23 22.58 -13.49
C ASP A 83 -6.75 22.53 -13.25
N GLN A 84 -7.25 23.08 -12.12
CA GLN A 84 -8.68 23.11 -11.82
C GLN A 84 -9.48 24.14 -12.64
N ASN A 85 -8.82 25.07 -13.34
CA ASN A 85 -9.50 26.09 -14.17
C ASN A 85 -9.70 25.69 -15.63
N ASN A 86 -9.17 24.54 -16.07
CA ASN A 86 -9.35 24.06 -17.43
C ASN A 86 -10.28 22.84 -17.47
N THR A 87 -11.56 23.07 -17.19
CA THR A 87 -12.62 22.19 -17.69
C THR A 87 -12.69 22.32 -19.22
N GLY A 88 -11.90 21.51 -19.92
CA GLY A 88 -11.87 21.47 -21.38
C GLY A 88 -11.08 20.26 -21.87
N LEU A 89 -11.81 19.21 -22.22
CA LEU A 89 -11.34 17.98 -22.86
C LEU A 89 -10.27 18.25 -23.96
N SER A 90 -9.10 17.60 -23.90
CA SER A 90 -8.24 17.10 -25.02
C SER A 90 -6.76 17.08 -24.56
N SER A 91 -6.15 15.90 -24.43
CA SER A 91 -5.42 15.11 -25.44
C SER A 91 -3.91 15.22 -25.27
N HIS A 92 -3.25 14.06 -25.34
CA HIS A 92 -1.81 13.81 -25.44
C HIS A 92 -0.91 14.94 -25.97
N LEU A 93 0.30 14.96 -25.39
CA LEU A 93 1.55 15.58 -25.88
C LEU A 93 1.61 17.11 -25.79
N GLU A 94 2.37 17.61 -24.80
CA GLU A 94 3.61 18.37 -25.01
C GLU A 94 4.12 18.90 -23.66
N PHE A 95 5.19 18.30 -23.14
CA PHE A 95 5.91 18.81 -21.98
C PHE A 95 6.67 20.08 -22.38
N SER A 96 6.16 21.24 -21.99
CA SER A 96 6.96 22.46 -21.90
C SER A 96 7.49 22.61 -20.47
N PRO A 97 8.81 22.70 -20.24
CA PRO A 97 9.34 22.96 -18.92
C PRO A 97 9.51 24.47 -18.75
N SER A 98 8.75 25.09 -17.86
CA SER A 98 9.10 26.42 -17.36
C SER A 98 8.48 26.71 -16.00
N SER A 99 9.31 26.62 -14.96
CA SER A 99 9.78 27.82 -14.27
C SER A 99 10.58 27.39 -13.03
N GLU A 100 11.75 27.99 -12.89
CA GLU A 100 12.63 27.87 -11.74
C GLU A 100 11.86 28.18 -10.45
N ARG A 101 11.59 27.15 -9.64
CA ARG A 101 11.01 27.30 -8.31
C ARG A 101 11.85 26.51 -7.31
N SER A 102 12.77 27.21 -6.66
CA SER A 102 13.47 26.89 -5.39
C SER A 102 14.23 25.56 -5.28
N ASN A 103 15.46 25.62 -4.75
CA ASN A 103 16.44 24.53 -4.61
C ASN A 103 16.06 23.34 -3.70
N TYR A 104 14.79 23.18 -3.32
CA TYR A 104 14.25 21.92 -2.83
C TYR A 104 13.20 21.47 -3.83
N LYS A 105 13.55 20.50 -4.67
CA LYS A 105 12.58 19.72 -5.45
C LYS A 105 11.66 19.06 -4.41
N GLU A 106 10.47 19.61 -4.20
CA GLU A 106 9.47 19.00 -3.33
C GLU A 106 9.28 17.57 -3.82
N GLN A 107 9.71 16.60 -3.01
CA GLN A 107 9.59 15.21 -3.39
C GLN A 107 8.09 14.85 -3.48
N PRO A 108 7.73 13.92 -4.37
CA PRO A 108 6.38 13.33 -4.38
C PRO A 108 6.02 12.82 -2.99
N PRO A 109 4.81 13.12 -2.48
CA PRO A 109 4.34 12.62 -1.19
C PRO A 109 4.47 11.10 -1.01
N LEU A 110 4.30 10.34 -2.10
CA LEU A 110 4.45 8.89 -2.11
C LEU A 110 5.21 8.47 -3.35
N LYS A 111 6.20 7.60 -3.18
CA LYS A 111 6.83 6.82 -4.25
C LYS A 111 6.75 5.35 -3.90
N ILE A 112 6.52 4.53 -4.92
CA ILE A 112 6.57 3.09 -4.80
C ILE A 112 7.37 2.58 -5.99
N LYS A 113 8.42 1.82 -5.72
CA LYS A 113 9.26 1.30 -6.80
C LYS A 113 8.46 0.37 -7.70
N LYS A 114 7.69 -0.54 -7.10
CA LYS A 114 6.92 -1.54 -7.84
C LYS A 114 5.72 -2.02 -7.04
N ILE A 115 4.58 -2.16 -7.70
CA ILE A 115 3.43 -2.93 -7.20
C ILE A 115 3.24 -4.11 -8.14
N SER A 116 3.07 -5.31 -7.59
CA SER A 116 2.75 -6.51 -8.34
C SER A 116 1.49 -7.15 -7.78
N VAL A 117 0.57 -7.53 -8.67
CA VAL A 117 -0.69 -8.18 -8.33
C VAL A 117 -0.77 -9.51 -9.06
N ARG A 118 -1.00 -10.58 -8.31
CA ARG A 118 -1.27 -11.91 -8.84
C ARG A 118 -2.76 -12.22 -8.77
N ILE A 119 -3.29 -12.64 -9.91
CA ILE A 119 -4.72 -12.93 -10.09
C ILE A 119 -4.91 -14.44 -10.32
N SER A 120 -6.03 -15.00 -9.85
CA SER A 120 -6.48 -16.34 -10.20
C SER A 120 -7.58 -16.26 -11.26
N PHE A 121 -7.22 -16.56 -12.51
CA PHE A 121 -8.21 -16.64 -13.59
C PHE A 121 -9.25 -17.73 -13.34
N TRP A 122 -8.86 -18.85 -12.72
CA TRP A 122 -9.80 -19.90 -12.36
C TRP A 122 -10.86 -19.41 -11.36
N ALA A 123 -10.48 -18.61 -10.36
CA ALA A 123 -11.44 -18.02 -9.44
C ALA A 123 -12.43 -17.09 -10.17
N LEU A 124 -11.95 -16.31 -11.15
CA LEU A 124 -12.80 -15.48 -12.01
C LEU A 124 -13.75 -16.34 -12.88
N PHE A 125 -13.25 -17.42 -13.47
CA PHE A 125 -14.06 -18.32 -14.31
C PHE A 125 -15.16 -19.06 -13.53
N VAL A 126 -14.88 -19.44 -12.28
CA VAL A 126 -15.82 -20.17 -11.42
C VAL A 126 -16.74 -19.20 -10.64
N GLY A 127 -16.57 -17.88 -10.80
CA GLY A 127 -17.42 -16.86 -10.18
C GLY A 127 -17.05 -16.52 -8.72
N HIS A 128 -15.90 -16.96 -8.24
CA HIS A 128 -15.38 -16.67 -6.89
C HIS A 128 -14.52 -15.40 -6.90
N ASN A 129 -15.15 -14.24 -7.12
CA ASN A 129 -14.46 -12.96 -7.26
C ASN A 129 -13.62 -12.56 -6.03
N ASN A 130 -14.03 -12.96 -4.83
CA ASN A 130 -13.31 -12.67 -3.58
C ASN A 130 -12.00 -13.47 -3.43
N GLU A 131 -11.75 -14.42 -4.32
CA GLU A 131 -10.52 -15.21 -4.42
C GLU A 131 -9.72 -14.91 -5.69
N ALA A 132 -10.16 -13.91 -6.46
CA ALA A 132 -9.52 -13.52 -7.70
C ALA A 132 -8.16 -12.90 -7.44
N VAL A 133 -8.02 -12.04 -6.44
CA VAL A 133 -6.72 -11.48 -6.03
C VAL A 133 -6.09 -12.43 -5.03
N ARG A 134 -4.91 -12.97 -5.36
CA ARG A 134 -4.22 -13.95 -4.50
C ARG A 134 -3.07 -13.34 -3.72
N ASP A 135 -2.30 -12.48 -4.37
CA ASP A 135 -1.10 -11.90 -3.80
C ASP A 135 -0.91 -10.48 -4.33
N ILE A 136 -0.60 -9.55 -3.44
CA ILE A 136 -0.20 -8.18 -3.73
C ILE A 136 1.17 -7.97 -3.11
N THR A 137 2.18 -7.75 -3.93
CA THR A 137 3.53 -7.39 -3.49
C THR A 137 3.77 -5.90 -3.76
N VAL A 138 4.28 -5.17 -2.78
CA VAL A 138 4.62 -3.76 -2.90
C VAL A 138 6.08 -3.59 -2.49
N ASP A 139 6.93 -3.15 -3.42
CA ASP A 139 8.36 -2.99 -3.18
C ASP A 139 8.73 -1.52 -2.97
N ASP A 140 9.50 -1.27 -1.90
CA ASP A 140 10.16 0.01 -1.58
C ASP A 140 9.20 1.21 -1.62
N VAL A 141 8.50 1.41 -0.50
CA VAL A 141 7.53 2.49 -0.31
C VAL A 141 8.23 3.66 0.36
N GLN A 142 8.25 4.81 -0.28
CA GLN A 142 8.82 6.04 0.25
C GLN A 142 7.72 7.08 0.42
N ILE A 143 7.58 7.62 1.62
CA ILE A 143 6.57 8.63 1.97
C ILE A 143 7.31 9.87 2.43
N SER A 144 7.05 11.02 1.83
CA SER A 144 7.71 12.28 2.18
C SER A 144 6.66 13.38 2.37
N LEU A 145 6.34 13.70 3.62
CA LEU A 145 5.28 14.66 3.97
C LEU A 145 5.86 15.91 4.59
N TYR A 146 5.32 17.06 4.18
CA TYR A 146 5.72 18.38 4.67
C TYR A 146 4.52 19.05 5.35
N PHE A 147 4.59 19.20 6.67
CA PHE A 147 3.59 19.90 7.46
C PHE A 147 3.87 21.40 7.50
N PRO A 148 2.82 22.24 7.48
CA PRO A 148 1.39 21.88 7.48
C PRO A 148 0.79 21.64 6.08
N ASN A 149 1.58 21.70 5.00
CA ASN A 149 1.06 21.69 3.63
C ASN A 149 0.37 20.38 3.24
N ASP A 150 0.84 19.25 3.76
CA ASP A 150 0.35 17.91 3.42
C ASP A 150 -0.67 17.34 4.43
N GLU A 151 -1.12 18.15 5.40
CA GLU A 151 -2.10 17.74 6.42
C GLU A 151 -3.42 17.24 5.79
N TYR A 152 -3.84 17.85 4.68
CA TYR A 152 -5.05 17.45 3.95
C TYR A 152 -4.98 16.00 3.43
N ILE A 153 -3.80 15.52 3.06
CA ILE A 153 -3.58 14.15 2.53
C ILE A 153 -3.88 13.15 3.64
N ILE A 154 -3.31 13.37 4.83
CA ILE A 154 -3.54 12.53 6.00
C ILE A 154 -5.00 12.53 6.41
N ASN A 155 -5.64 13.69 6.47
CA ASN A 155 -7.04 13.80 6.85
C ASN A 155 -7.97 13.05 5.88
N LYS A 156 -7.70 13.11 4.57
CA LYS A 156 -8.45 12.32 3.57
C LYS A 156 -8.25 10.82 3.75
N ILE A 157 -7.02 10.38 3.96
CA ILE A 157 -6.72 8.95 4.18
C ILE A 157 -7.47 8.44 5.42
N LEU A 158 -7.39 9.16 6.54
CA LEU A 158 -8.05 8.78 7.79
C LEU A 158 -9.58 8.72 7.66
N ALA A 159 -10.20 9.66 6.95
CA ALA A 159 -11.66 9.66 6.73
C ALA A 159 -12.15 8.40 6.00
N ASN A 160 -11.35 7.85 5.08
CA ASN A 160 -11.68 6.63 4.35
C ASN A 160 -11.50 5.35 5.20
N PHE A 161 -10.58 5.35 6.16
CA PHE A 161 -10.42 4.22 7.07
C PHE A 161 -11.56 4.09 8.09
N VAL A 162 -12.07 5.21 8.61
CA VAL A 162 -13.12 5.22 9.65
C VAL A 162 -14.51 4.87 9.08
N SER A 163 -14.73 5.06 7.77
CA SER A 163 -16.03 4.84 7.12
C SER A 163 -16.22 3.43 6.53
N GLY A 164 -15.20 2.58 6.59
CA GLY A 164 -15.22 1.25 5.98
C GLY A 164 -16.13 0.24 6.71
N LYS A 165 -17.29 -0.07 6.13
CA LYS A 165 -18.09 -1.27 6.49
C LYS A 165 -17.64 -2.45 5.63
N ALA A 166 -16.61 -3.18 6.06
CA ALA A 166 -16.24 -4.42 5.38
C ALA A 166 -17.16 -5.57 5.86
N ALA A 167 -18.00 -6.09 4.96
CA ALA A 167 -18.89 -7.22 5.25
C ALA A 167 -18.15 -8.57 5.33
N SER A 168 -16.96 -8.66 4.72
CA SER A 168 -16.08 -9.84 4.76
C SER A 168 -14.69 -9.47 4.23
N LEU A 169 -13.61 -9.96 4.87
CA LEU A 169 -12.25 -9.79 4.35
C LEU A 169 -12.04 -10.67 3.09
N PRO A 170 -11.48 -10.13 1.99
CA PRO A 170 -11.12 -10.95 0.83
C PRO A 170 -9.96 -11.89 1.19
N HIS A 171 -9.79 -13.00 0.44
CA HIS A 171 -8.73 -13.99 0.67
C HIS A 171 -7.50 -13.67 -0.17
N PHE A 172 -6.53 -12.95 0.41
CA PHE A 172 -5.32 -12.54 -0.28
C PHE A 172 -4.11 -12.47 0.66
N GLU A 173 -2.93 -12.47 0.07
CA GLU A 173 -1.68 -12.11 0.71
C GLU A 173 -1.27 -10.70 0.27
N LEU A 174 -0.79 -9.89 1.21
CA LEU A 174 -0.20 -8.60 0.98
C LEU A 174 1.17 -8.57 1.64
N SER A 175 2.19 -8.39 0.81
CA SER A 175 3.56 -8.23 1.26
C SER A 175 4.07 -6.86 0.83
N ILE A 176 4.27 -5.98 1.79
CA ILE A 176 4.94 -4.70 1.59
C ILE A 176 6.38 -4.85 2.07
N GLY A 177 7.33 -4.56 1.19
CA GLY A 177 8.74 -4.49 1.51
C GLY A 177 9.07 -3.30 2.43
N PRO A 178 10.31 -2.81 2.41
CA PRO A 178 10.69 -1.69 3.25
C PRO A 178 9.81 -0.46 3.00
N ILE A 179 9.31 0.14 4.08
CA ILE A 179 8.58 1.41 4.05
C ILE A 179 9.44 2.44 4.77
N HIS A 180 9.75 3.53 4.08
CA HIS A 180 10.49 4.67 4.59
C HIS A 180 9.58 5.88 4.55
N ALA A 181 9.10 6.34 5.70
CA ALA A 181 8.30 7.55 5.80
C ALA A 181 9.09 8.64 6.51
N GLU A 182 9.23 9.80 5.89
CA GLU A 182 9.80 11.01 6.44
C GLU A 182 8.71 12.07 6.55
N VAL A 183 8.66 12.71 7.72
CA VAL A 183 7.73 13.79 8.03
C VAL A 183 8.53 14.98 8.50
N ARG A 184 8.37 16.11 7.83
CA ARG A 184 9.09 17.36 8.17
C ARG A 184 8.09 18.45 8.49
N GLU A 185 8.31 19.14 9.59
CA GLU A 185 7.53 20.32 9.99
C GLU A 185 8.30 21.58 9.61
N ILE A 186 7.68 22.42 8.79
CA ILE A 186 8.28 23.65 8.26
C ILE A 186 7.57 24.85 8.89
N GLU A 187 8.33 25.87 9.27
CA GLU A 187 7.76 27.12 9.76
C GLU A 187 6.98 27.85 8.65
N LYS A 188 5.74 28.23 8.93
CA LYS A 188 4.99 29.17 8.07
C LYS A 188 5.46 30.59 8.38
N TRP A 189 6.43 31.14 7.65
CA TRP A 189 6.72 32.57 7.74
C TRP A 189 5.92 33.37 6.72
N SER A 190 4.99 34.21 7.22
CA SER A 190 4.33 35.23 6.41
C SER A 190 5.33 36.35 6.10
N ASN A 191 5.66 36.53 4.83
CA ASN A 191 6.42 37.64 4.25
C ASN A 191 7.93 37.68 4.53
N ALA A 192 8.70 36.72 4.02
CA ALA A 192 10.04 36.98 3.51
C ALA A 192 10.47 35.84 2.59
N SER A 193 10.92 36.20 1.39
CA SER A 193 11.74 35.33 0.57
C SER A 193 13.05 35.05 1.31
N ILE A 194 13.38 33.77 1.48
CA ILE A 194 14.69 33.16 1.85
C ILE A 194 14.61 32.37 3.18
N ASP A 195 14.94 31.08 3.02
CA ASP A 195 15.16 29.95 3.95
C ASP A 195 14.01 29.43 4.83
N LYS A 196 13.49 28.26 4.41
CA LYS A 196 12.54 27.41 5.13
C LYS A 196 13.35 26.45 6.01
N ASP A 197 13.64 26.84 7.24
CA ASP A 197 14.28 25.93 8.19
C ASP A 197 13.29 24.83 8.61
N VAL A 198 13.71 23.57 8.50
CA VAL A 198 12.97 22.43 9.06
C VAL A 198 13.09 22.53 10.57
N ILE A 199 11.97 22.74 11.27
CA ILE A 199 11.98 22.94 12.72
C ILE A 199 12.01 21.59 13.44
N ASN A 200 11.20 20.64 12.95
CA ASN A 200 11.07 19.31 13.51
C ASN A 200 11.03 18.27 12.39
N GLU A 201 11.55 17.08 12.68
CA GLU A 201 11.57 15.97 11.74
C GLU A 201 11.21 14.66 12.44
N GLY A 202 10.57 13.76 11.71
CA GLY A 202 10.45 12.38 12.12
C GLY A 202 10.63 11.44 10.94
N SER A 203 11.21 10.29 11.22
CA SER A 203 11.29 9.17 10.27
C SER A 203 10.69 7.93 10.88
N LEU A 204 9.98 7.16 10.05
CA LEU A 204 9.41 5.87 10.36
C LEU A 204 9.93 4.88 9.31
N ILE A 205 10.59 3.83 9.78
CA ILE A 205 11.12 2.76 8.93
C ILE A 205 10.43 1.47 9.34
N ILE A 206 9.75 0.82 8.40
CA ILE A 206 9.16 -0.52 8.58
C ILE A 206 9.95 -1.45 7.68
N GLU A 207 10.59 -2.49 8.24
CA GLU A 207 11.41 -3.41 7.45
C GLU A 207 10.57 -4.23 6.46
N SER A 208 9.38 -4.64 6.91
CA SER A 208 8.36 -5.26 6.07
C SER A 208 7.01 -5.23 6.78
N LEU A 209 5.94 -5.26 6.01
CA LEU A 209 4.59 -5.48 6.51
C LEU A 209 3.97 -6.63 5.71
N GLN A 210 3.57 -7.68 6.40
CA GLN A 210 2.87 -8.81 5.80
C GLN A 210 1.47 -8.91 6.37
N PHE A 211 0.51 -9.16 5.50
CA PHE A 211 -0.85 -9.48 5.85
C PHE A 211 -1.28 -10.69 5.02
N SER A 212 -1.91 -11.67 5.65
CA SER A 212 -2.44 -12.84 4.96
C SER A 212 -3.80 -13.18 5.51
N SER A 213 -4.80 -13.24 4.63
CA SER A 213 -6.15 -13.74 4.92
C SER A 213 -6.46 -15.02 4.16
N LEU A 214 -5.43 -15.76 3.72
CA LEU A 214 -5.59 -17.02 3.00
C LEU A 214 -6.16 -18.16 3.87
N THR A 215 -6.13 -17.99 5.18
CA THR A 215 -6.70 -18.92 6.15
C THR A 215 -7.84 -18.27 6.89
N ASP A 216 -8.68 -19.08 7.55
CA ASP A 216 -9.78 -18.61 8.40
C ASP A 216 -9.29 -17.71 9.56
N SER A 217 -7.97 -17.69 9.81
CA SER A 217 -7.33 -16.82 10.78
C SER A 217 -6.36 -15.84 10.13
N PRO A 218 -6.79 -14.65 9.68
CA PRO A 218 -5.89 -13.65 9.14
C PRO A 218 -4.71 -13.32 10.06
N ILE A 219 -3.54 -13.15 9.47
CA ILE A 219 -2.28 -12.85 10.16
C ILE A 219 -1.75 -11.51 9.68
N ILE A 220 -1.22 -10.71 10.60
CA ILE A 220 -0.49 -9.48 10.31
C ILE A 220 0.88 -9.52 11.00
N LEU A 221 1.94 -9.17 10.28
CA LEU A 221 3.31 -9.17 10.78
C LEU A 221 4.01 -7.88 10.35
N ALA A 222 4.56 -7.16 11.31
CA ALA A 222 5.53 -6.10 11.09
C ALA A 222 6.71 -6.34 12.05
N PRO A 223 7.75 -7.09 11.62
CA PRO A 223 8.76 -7.61 12.54
C PRO A 223 9.63 -6.51 13.17
N SER A 224 9.76 -5.37 12.50
CA SER A 224 10.59 -4.27 12.96
C SER A 224 10.07 -2.98 12.37
N VAL A 225 9.67 -2.09 13.27
CA VAL A 225 9.29 -0.72 12.98
C VAL A 225 10.12 0.19 13.86
N ILE A 226 10.82 1.12 13.23
CA ILE A 226 11.72 2.05 13.88
C ILE A 226 11.16 3.45 13.65
N LEU A 227 10.84 4.13 14.74
CA LEU A 227 10.45 5.53 14.73
C LEU A 227 11.61 6.35 15.31
N LYS A 228 11.97 7.42 14.61
CA LYS A 228 12.86 8.45 15.12
C LYS A 228 12.12 9.77 15.02
N ALA A 229 12.07 10.52 16.10
CA ALA A 229 11.48 11.85 16.11
C ALA A 229 12.46 12.83 16.74
N ASP A 230 12.57 14.00 16.13
CA ASP A 230 13.28 15.15 16.63
C ASP A 230 12.29 16.31 16.75
N GLY A 231 11.61 16.39 17.90
CA GLY A 231 10.64 17.45 18.19
C GLY A 231 9.28 17.31 17.51
N LEU A 232 9.12 16.35 16.58
CA LEU A 232 7.92 16.22 15.75
C LEU A 232 6.66 16.01 16.60
N PHE A 233 5.63 16.82 16.36
CA PHE A 233 4.35 16.79 17.09
C PHE A 233 4.50 16.91 18.63
N GLY A 234 5.52 17.63 19.10
CA GLY A 234 5.79 17.79 20.53
C GLY A 234 6.41 16.57 21.20
N LEU A 235 6.83 15.57 20.42
CA LEU A 235 7.65 14.47 20.92
C LEU A 235 9.03 14.99 21.35
N PRO A 236 9.72 14.31 22.28
CA PRO A 236 11.08 14.68 22.67
C PRO A 236 12.02 14.78 21.47
N LYS A 237 12.95 15.74 21.52
CA LYS A 237 14.11 15.75 20.64
C LYS A 237 14.94 14.48 20.91
N ASP A 238 15.48 13.88 19.85
CA ASP A 238 16.22 12.61 19.89
C ASP A 238 15.41 11.38 20.37
N LEU A 239 14.08 11.35 20.18
CA LEU A 239 13.31 10.14 20.47
C LEU A 239 13.61 9.06 19.43
N SER A 240 13.99 7.87 19.89
CA SER A 240 14.03 6.66 19.08
C SER A 240 13.18 5.58 19.71
N ALA A 241 12.23 5.04 18.97
CA ALA A 241 11.42 3.89 19.37
C ALA A 241 11.60 2.76 18.36
N LYS A 242 11.63 1.53 18.85
CA LYS A 242 11.57 0.33 18.04
C LYS A 242 10.44 -0.54 18.55
N PHE A 243 9.61 -1.02 17.63
CA PHE A 243 8.58 -1.99 17.95
C PHE A 243 8.49 -3.11 16.93
N SER A 244 8.00 -4.26 17.37
CA SER A 244 7.58 -5.37 16.52
C SER A 244 6.09 -5.58 16.75
N LEU A 245 5.38 -5.99 15.69
CA LEU A 245 3.96 -6.32 15.76
C LEU A 245 3.73 -7.68 15.12
N ARG A 246 3.04 -8.55 15.85
CA ARG A 246 2.54 -9.82 15.35
C ARG A 246 1.11 -9.98 15.80
N GLY A 247 0.19 -10.07 14.85
CA GLY A 247 -1.22 -10.28 15.11
C GLY A 247 -1.79 -11.45 14.34
N SER A 248 -2.81 -12.06 14.90
CA SER A 248 -3.68 -13.01 14.23
C SER A 248 -5.10 -12.83 14.73
N GLY A 249 -6.10 -13.05 13.90
CA GLY A 249 -7.50 -12.99 14.35
C GLY A 249 -8.39 -13.84 13.47
N ASN A 250 -9.68 -13.84 13.75
CA ASN A 250 -10.68 -14.42 12.86
C ASN A 250 -11.04 -13.45 11.73
N ALA A 251 -11.48 -13.97 10.59
CA ALA A 251 -11.89 -13.15 9.44
C ALA A 251 -13.08 -12.21 9.73
N ASP A 252 -13.89 -12.52 10.74
CA ASP A 252 -14.99 -11.67 11.22
C ASP A 252 -14.56 -10.69 12.33
N LEU A 253 -13.26 -10.66 12.65
CA LEU A 253 -12.65 -9.86 13.74
C LEU A 253 -13.26 -10.14 15.12
N SER A 254 -14.01 -11.24 15.29
CA SER A 254 -14.61 -11.64 16.57
C SER A 254 -13.54 -11.88 17.63
N ASN A 255 -12.45 -12.54 17.22
CA ASN A 255 -11.27 -12.78 18.03
C ASN A 255 -10.04 -12.19 17.36
N ILE A 256 -9.20 -11.51 18.14
CA ILE A 256 -7.94 -10.94 17.69
C ILE A 256 -6.91 -11.17 18.79
N ASP A 257 -5.72 -11.59 18.43
CA ASP A 257 -4.54 -11.65 19.28
C ASP A 257 -3.46 -10.80 18.63
N MET A 258 -2.92 -9.83 19.37
CA MET A 258 -1.79 -9.02 18.94
C MET A 258 -0.73 -9.02 20.03
N ASN A 259 0.51 -9.24 19.62
CA ASN A 259 1.69 -9.07 20.43
C ASN A 259 2.49 -7.90 19.86
N ILE A 260 2.78 -6.93 20.71
CA ILE A 260 3.56 -5.75 20.38
C ILE A 260 4.72 -5.68 21.35
N GLU A 261 5.94 -5.77 20.83
CA GLU A 261 7.13 -5.51 21.64
C GLU A 261 7.57 -4.07 21.36
N LEU A 262 7.86 -3.29 22.40
CA LEU A 262 8.22 -1.89 22.31
C LEU A 262 9.43 -1.60 23.18
N GLN A 263 10.38 -0.87 22.62
CA GLN A 263 11.41 -0.17 23.37
C GLN A 263 11.51 1.26 22.85
N ALA A 264 11.82 2.20 23.73
CA ALA A 264 12.00 3.59 23.33
C ALA A 264 13.06 4.25 24.19
N SER A 265 13.79 5.19 23.61
CA SER A 265 14.87 5.91 24.26
C SER A 265 14.94 7.33 23.76
N SER A 266 15.37 8.23 24.63
CA SER A 266 15.81 9.58 24.32
C SER A 266 17.10 9.84 25.12
N THR A 267 17.77 10.95 24.86
CA THR A 267 19.04 11.35 25.51
C THR A 267 19.00 11.23 27.04
N ASN A 268 17.84 11.48 27.66
CA ASN A 268 17.68 11.53 29.12
C ASN A 268 16.92 10.35 29.75
N TRP A 269 16.36 9.44 28.95
CA TRP A 269 15.58 8.31 29.49
C TRP A 269 15.54 7.13 28.53
N HIS A 270 15.40 5.94 29.10
CA HIS A 270 15.23 4.70 28.34
C HIS A 270 14.07 3.90 28.93
N ILE A 271 13.09 3.58 28.10
CA ILE A 271 12.03 2.63 28.42
C ILE A 271 12.58 1.23 28.16
N MET A 272 12.73 0.46 29.25
CA MET A 272 13.07 -0.96 29.17
C MET A 272 12.09 -1.68 28.24
N PRO A 273 12.53 -2.70 27.48
CA PRO A 273 11.67 -3.44 26.58
C PRO A 273 10.39 -3.90 27.28
N GLN A 274 9.26 -3.62 26.65
CA GLN A 274 7.94 -4.01 27.12
C GLN A 274 7.26 -4.85 26.07
N GLN A 275 6.50 -5.83 26.53
CA GLN A 275 5.63 -6.64 25.71
C GLN A 275 4.19 -6.28 26.04
N LEU A 276 3.40 -5.96 25.02
CA LEU A 276 1.98 -5.67 25.11
C LEU A 276 1.22 -6.75 24.35
N LEU A 277 0.40 -7.51 25.07
CA LEU A 277 -0.50 -8.51 24.55
C LEU A 277 -1.92 -7.93 24.55
N LEU A 278 -2.50 -7.79 23.37
CA LEU A 278 -3.88 -7.36 23.18
C LEU A 278 -4.70 -8.55 22.68
N GLN A 279 -5.76 -8.89 23.39
CA GLN A 279 -6.63 -10.01 23.05
C GLN A 279 -8.09 -9.55 22.99
N LYS A 280 -8.69 -9.58 21.80
CA LYS A 280 -10.14 -9.45 21.64
C LYS A 280 -10.77 -10.84 21.65
N ARG A 281 -11.83 -11.02 22.45
CA ARG A 281 -12.66 -12.22 22.51
C ARG A 281 -14.12 -11.80 22.52
N GLY A 282 -14.81 -11.90 21.38
CA GLY A 282 -16.19 -11.42 21.26
C GLY A 282 -16.27 -9.93 21.59
N SER A 283 -17.01 -9.60 22.66
CA SER A 283 -17.23 -8.23 23.16
C SER A 283 -16.23 -7.77 24.25
N ARG A 284 -15.19 -8.56 24.51
CA ARG A 284 -14.14 -8.25 25.48
C ARG A 284 -12.83 -7.94 24.78
N LEU A 285 -12.15 -6.89 25.21
CA LEU A 285 -10.77 -6.57 24.86
C LEU A 285 -9.92 -6.63 26.13
N GLU A 286 -8.97 -7.54 26.18
CA GLU A 286 -7.96 -7.64 27.23
C GLU A 286 -6.64 -7.05 26.77
N CYS A 287 -5.95 -6.42 27.70
CA CYS A 287 -4.65 -5.82 27.48
C CYS A 287 -3.74 -6.21 28.64
N GLU A 288 -2.64 -6.88 28.32
CA GLU A 288 -1.60 -7.29 29.25
C GLU A 288 -0.28 -6.66 28.84
N ARG A 289 0.36 -5.97 29.77
CA ARG A 289 1.68 -5.36 29.61
C ARG A 289 2.65 -6.04 30.56
N VAL A 290 3.71 -6.61 30.00
CA VAL A 290 4.80 -7.28 30.71
C VAL A 290 6.11 -6.53 30.44
N GLY A 291 6.80 -6.08 31.49
CA GLY A 291 8.09 -5.41 31.34
C GLY A 291 8.31 -4.30 32.38
N GLY A 292 9.58 -3.96 32.62
CA GLY A 292 9.95 -2.96 33.63
C GLY A 292 9.71 -3.40 35.09
N GLY A 293 9.72 -4.70 35.36
CA GLY A 293 9.61 -5.26 36.72
C GLY A 293 8.19 -5.49 37.24
N GLY A 294 7.16 -5.37 36.39
CA GLY A 294 5.78 -5.62 36.78
C GLY A 294 4.88 -6.06 35.64
N LEU A 295 3.77 -6.72 36.01
CA LEU A 295 2.68 -7.13 35.14
C LEU A 295 1.51 -6.17 35.35
N VAL A 296 0.99 -5.57 34.28
CA VAL A 296 -0.25 -4.78 34.31
C VAL A 296 -1.26 -5.44 33.39
N ARG A 297 -2.46 -5.70 33.90
CA ARG A 297 -3.57 -6.26 33.12
C ARG A 297 -4.80 -5.38 33.28
N GLY A 298 -5.49 -5.17 32.18
CA GLY A 298 -6.79 -4.49 32.14
C GLY A 298 -7.67 -5.15 31.09
N TRP A 299 -8.98 -4.99 31.24
CA TRP A 299 -9.93 -5.42 30.23
C TRP A 299 -11.04 -4.39 30.10
N TYR A 300 -11.62 -4.35 28.92
CA TYR A 300 -12.81 -3.58 28.59
C TYR A 300 -13.83 -4.54 28.00
N GLU A 301 -15.06 -4.51 28.50
CA GLU A 301 -16.20 -5.25 27.96
C GLU A 301 -17.21 -4.24 27.45
N TRP A 302 -17.67 -4.41 26.22
CA TRP A 302 -18.84 -3.70 25.72
C TRP A 302 -20.06 -4.61 25.71
N VAL A 303 -21.22 -4.01 25.88
CA VAL A 303 -22.52 -4.67 25.74
C VAL A 303 -23.06 -4.26 24.39
N ASP A 304 -23.20 -5.21 23.47
CA ASP A 304 -23.86 -4.97 22.18
C ASP A 304 -25.34 -4.65 22.44
N GLY A 305 -25.74 -3.37 22.41
CA GLY A 305 -27.15 -3.02 22.67
C GLY A 305 -27.54 -1.58 23.02
N GLU A 306 -26.73 -0.55 22.79
CA GLU A 306 -27.19 0.86 22.81
C GLU A 306 -26.78 1.64 21.54
#